data_AF-A0A2N1PN27-F1
#
_entry.id   AF-A0A2N1PN27-F1
#
_cell.length_a   1.000
_cell.length_b   1.000
_cell.length_c   1.000
_cell.angle_alpha   90.00
_cell.angle_beta   90.00
_cell.angle_gamma   90.00
#
_symmetry.space_group_name_H-M   'P 1'
#
loop_
_entity.id
_entity.type
_entity.pdbx_description
1 polymer ?
#
loop_
_entity_poly.entity_id
_entity_poly.type
_entity_poly.pdbx_seq_one_letter_code
_entity_poly.pdbx_strand_id
1 'polypeptide(L)'
;MGVKFTDGLIYKILVYALLFSFGYVYLYPMLYMLTNSFMTMEDIIDAGIKWIPSSLNFENYRLVFVELDYFRSLAEAVYLAAFPALSATVSSAIIGYGFARFKFPLKNVLFVLMLMTFIVPPQITMLPMFRMYSQYELLGSIKSFVYPAILGQGLNGALFILIFYQFFRMIPKSLDESAQLDGATPFKVFVKIYIPLAIPSIIIVFLFSFVWYYNETYLSGLYLR
;
A
#
# COMPACT_ATOMS: atom_id res chain seq x y z
N MET A 1 -19.30 -35.05 -26.85
CA MET A 1 -19.66 -33.61 -26.91
C MET A 1 -20.23 -33.22 -25.55
N GLY A 2 -19.39 -32.71 -24.66
CA GLY A 2 -19.82 -32.30 -23.32
C GLY A 2 -20.30 -30.86 -23.36
N VAL A 3 -21.60 -30.64 -23.22
CA VAL A 3 -22.16 -29.30 -22.97
C VAL A 3 -21.61 -28.87 -21.62
N LYS A 4 -20.65 -27.94 -21.60
CA LYS A 4 -20.19 -27.37 -20.34
C LYS A 4 -21.39 -26.65 -19.72
N PHE A 5 -21.70 -26.97 -18.47
CA PHE A 5 -22.80 -26.35 -17.70
C PHE A 5 -22.69 -24.80 -17.66
N THR A 6 -21.51 -24.26 -17.96
CA THR A 6 -21.17 -22.83 -18.03
C THR A 6 -21.60 -22.12 -19.32
N ASP A 7 -22.05 -22.83 -20.34
CA ASP A 7 -22.35 -22.25 -21.67
C ASP A 7 -23.84 -21.94 -21.87
N GLY A 8 -24.70 -22.30 -20.91
CA GLY A 8 -26.13 -22.00 -20.95
C GLY A 8 -26.42 -20.51 -20.82
N LEU A 9 -27.33 -19.99 -21.67
CA LEU A 9 -27.78 -18.59 -21.63
C LEU A 9 -28.28 -18.18 -20.24
N ILE A 10 -29.06 -19.05 -19.58
CA ILE A 10 -29.59 -18.82 -18.23
C ILE A 10 -28.47 -18.68 -17.20
N TYR A 11 -27.45 -19.54 -17.26
CA TYR A 11 -26.29 -19.47 -16.37
C TYR A 11 -25.55 -18.14 -16.54
N LYS A 12 -25.30 -17.72 -17.78
CA LYS A 12 -24.64 -16.43 -18.07
C LYS A 12 -25.47 -15.24 -17.55
N ILE A 13 -26.79 -15.25 -17.75
CA ILE A 13 -27.67 -14.21 -17.23
C ILE A 13 -27.58 -14.13 -15.69
N LEU A 14 -27.61 -15.27 -15.00
CA LEU A 14 -27.49 -15.31 -13.54
C LEU A 14 -26.12 -14.79 -13.07
N VAL A 15 -25.03 -15.18 -13.74
CA VAL A 15 -23.69 -14.69 -13.42
C VAL A 15 -23.58 -13.18 -13.65
N TYR A 16 -24.07 -12.66 -14.78
CA TYR A 16 -24.03 -11.22 -15.05
C TYR A 16 -24.92 -10.43 -14.09
N ALA A 17 -26.09 -10.95 -13.71
CA ALA A 17 -26.95 -10.32 -12.72
C ALA A 17 -26.26 -10.23 -11.35
N LEU A 18 -25.56 -11.29 -10.92
CA LEU A 18 -24.76 -11.28 -9.69
C LEU A 18 -23.59 -10.29 -9.77
N LEU A 19 -22.83 -10.31 -10.87
CA LEU A 19 -21.70 -9.38 -11.07
C LEU A 19 -22.17 -7.92 -11.08
N PHE A 20 -23.30 -7.63 -11.75
CA PHE A 20 -23.88 -6.29 -11.75
C PHE A 20 -24.35 -5.88 -10.36
N SER A 21 -24.98 -6.79 -9.61
CA SER A 21 -25.44 -6.52 -8.25
C SER A 21 -24.27 -6.20 -7.31
N PHE A 22 -23.20 -7.02 -7.34
CA PHE A 22 -21.99 -6.74 -6.55
C PHE A 22 -21.33 -5.44 -7.00
N GLY A 23 -21.18 -5.22 -8.31
CA GLY A 23 -20.63 -3.98 -8.86
C GLY A 23 -21.41 -2.75 -8.38
N TYR A 24 -22.73 -2.81 -8.40
CA TYR A 24 -23.59 -1.74 -7.91
C TYR A 24 -23.39 -1.47 -6.42
N VAL A 25 -23.32 -2.50 -5.57
CA VAL A 25 -23.07 -2.33 -4.13
C VAL A 25 -21.74 -1.61 -3.85
N TYR A 26 -20.68 -1.92 -4.61
CA TYR A 26 -19.39 -1.23 -4.47
C TYR A 26 -19.39 0.19 -5.03
N LEU A 27 -20.10 0.43 -6.14
CA LEU A 27 -20.16 1.75 -6.77
C LEU A 27 -21.15 2.70 -6.07
N TYR A 28 -22.14 2.17 -5.37
CA TYR A 28 -23.16 2.96 -4.67
C TYR A 28 -22.60 4.12 -3.85
N PRO A 29 -21.65 3.92 -2.89
CA PRO A 29 -21.13 5.02 -2.10
C PRO A 29 -20.36 6.04 -2.96
N MET A 30 -19.67 5.61 -4.02
CA MET A 30 -18.94 6.52 -4.92
C MET A 30 -19.91 7.38 -5.74
N LEU A 31 -20.98 6.80 -6.27
CA LEU A 31 -22.03 7.51 -6.99
C LEU A 31 -22.74 8.49 -6.06
N TYR A 32 -23.02 8.07 -4.83
CA TYR A 32 -23.64 8.92 -3.82
C TYR A 32 -22.75 10.10 -3.45
N MET A 33 -21.44 9.88 -3.25
CA MET A 33 -20.48 10.96 -3.02
C MET A 33 -20.38 11.91 -4.21
N LEU A 34 -20.44 11.41 -5.44
CA LEU A 34 -20.42 12.21 -6.66
C LEU A 34 -21.67 13.09 -6.77
N THR A 35 -22.85 12.58 -6.42
CA THR A 35 -24.05 13.41 -6.36
C THR A 35 -23.90 14.48 -5.28
N ASN A 36 -23.51 14.09 -4.07
CA ASN A 36 -23.40 15.03 -2.94
C ASN A 36 -22.38 16.13 -3.18
N SER A 37 -21.34 15.89 -3.99
CA SER A 37 -20.38 16.95 -4.34
C SER A 37 -20.98 18.08 -5.17
N PHE A 38 -22.15 17.87 -5.80
CA PHE A 38 -22.91 18.93 -6.49
C PHE A 38 -24.07 19.50 -5.67
N MET A 39 -24.33 19.00 -4.46
CA MET A 39 -25.42 19.48 -3.61
C MET A 39 -25.03 20.76 -2.85
N THR A 40 -26.01 21.61 -2.55
CA THR A 40 -25.86 22.69 -1.57
C THR A 40 -26.01 22.15 -0.14
N MET A 41 -25.73 22.98 0.87
CA MET A 41 -25.95 22.56 2.26
C MET A 41 -27.44 22.33 2.55
N GLU A 42 -28.33 23.11 1.92
CA GLU A 42 -29.78 22.92 2.01
C GLU A 42 -30.22 21.56 1.43
N ASP A 43 -29.65 21.17 0.28
CA ASP A 43 -29.93 19.87 -0.34
C ASP A 43 -29.47 18.70 0.55
N ILE A 44 -28.32 18.83 1.23
CA ILE A 44 -27.76 17.76 2.09
C ILE A 44 -28.62 17.53 3.34
N ILE A 45 -29.23 18.58 3.90
CA ILE A 45 -30.04 18.48 5.12
C ILE A 45 -31.51 18.15 4.84
N ASP A 46 -31.98 18.29 3.59
CA ASP A 46 -33.31 17.91 3.17
C ASP A 46 -33.42 16.39 2.97
N ALA A 47 -34.16 15.71 3.86
CA ALA A 47 -34.39 14.27 3.79
C ALA A 47 -35.14 13.80 2.52
N GLY A 48 -35.80 14.71 1.81
CA GLY A 48 -36.47 14.48 0.52
C GLY A 48 -35.52 14.44 -0.67
N ILE A 49 -34.33 15.05 -0.57
CA ILE A 49 -33.32 15.13 -1.64
C ILE A 49 -32.22 14.09 -1.37
N LYS A 50 -32.11 13.07 -2.23
CA LYS A 50 -31.16 11.96 -2.04
C LYS A 50 -30.20 11.71 -3.21
N TRP A 51 -30.66 11.92 -4.44
CA TRP A 51 -29.91 11.50 -5.65
C TRP A 51 -29.78 12.57 -6.71
N ILE A 52 -30.69 13.54 -6.72
CA ILE A 52 -30.74 14.59 -7.72
C ILE A 52 -30.74 15.90 -6.94
N PRO A 53 -29.66 16.70 -7.02
CA PRO A 53 -29.60 17.98 -6.33
C PRO A 53 -30.69 18.91 -6.88
N SER A 54 -31.19 19.84 -6.06
CA SER A 54 -32.17 20.82 -6.51
C SER A 54 -31.56 21.79 -7.54
N SER A 55 -30.25 22.06 -7.41
CA SER A 55 -29.45 22.83 -8.35
C SER A 55 -28.01 22.30 -8.39
N LEU A 56 -27.37 22.33 -9.57
CA LEU A 56 -25.98 21.90 -9.69
C LEU A 56 -25.05 22.96 -9.10
N ASN A 57 -24.48 22.67 -7.92
CA ASN A 57 -23.57 23.56 -7.23
C ASN A 57 -22.10 23.21 -7.54
N PHE A 58 -21.46 24.01 -8.40
CA PHE A 58 -20.03 23.90 -8.71
C PHE A 58 -19.12 24.66 -7.72
N GLU A 59 -19.68 25.43 -6.80
CA GLU A 59 -18.90 26.21 -5.83
C GLU A 59 -18.09 25.30 -4.90
N ASN A 60 -18.60 24.11 -4.59
CA ASN A 60 -17.87 23.09 -3.83
C ASN A 60 -16.51 22.76 -4.48
N TYR A 61 -16.47 22.68 -5.81
CA TYR A 61 -15.23 22.44 -6.55
C TYR A 61 -14.34 23.67 -6.59
N ARG A 62 -14.91 24.87 -6.78
CA ARG A 62 -14.13 26.13 -6.73
C ARG A 62 -13.45 26.30 -5.37
N LEU A 63 -14.17 26.03 -4.28
CA LEU A 63 -13.66 26.08 -2.91
C LEU A 63 -12.49 25.10 -2.73
N VAL A 64 -12.62 23.86 -3.19
CA VAL A 64 -11.54 22.86 -3.09
C VAL A 64 -10.33 23.26 -3.94
N PHE A 65 -10.53 23.65 -5.19
CA PHE A 65 -9.42 23.93 -6.11
C PHE A 65 -8.69 25.24 -5.80
N VAL A 66 -9.41 26.28 -5.36
CA VAL A 66 -8.85 27.62 -5.15
C VAL A 66 -8.56 27.88 -3.68
N GLU A 67 -9.55 27.71 -2.80
CA GLU A 67 -9.42 28.11 -1.39
C GLU A 67 -8.61 27.09 -0.58
N LEU A 68 -8.65 25.80 -0.95
CA LEU A 68 -7.91 24.73 -0.26
C LEU A 68 -6.62 24.30 -0.98
N ASP A 69 -6.24 24.96 -2.08
CA ASP A 69 -5.04 24.64 -2.88
C ASP A 69 -4.89 23.13 -3.15
N TYR A 70 -5.96 22.52 -3.69
CA TYR A 70 -6.10 21.06 -3.82
C TYR A 70 -4.89 20.38 -4.44
N PHE A 71 -4.34 20.90 -5.54
CA PHE A 71 -3.23 20.26 -6.23
C PHE A 71 -1.95 20.25 -5.39
N ARG A 72 -1.72 21.30 -4.60
CA ARG A 72 -0.62 21.33 -3.66
C ARG A 72 -0.82 20.33 -2.54
N SER A 73 -1.99 20.31 -1.89
CA SER A 73 -2.29 19.33 -0.84
C SER A 73 -2.23 17.89 -1.34
N LEU A 74 -2.70 17.62 -2.57
CA LEU A 74 -2.59 16.32 -3.22
C LEU A 74 -1.13 15.94 -3.46
N ALA A 75 -0.32 16.86 -3.99
CA ALA A 75 1.10 16.60 -4.22
C ALA A 75 1.85 16.34 -2.91
N GLU A 76 1.57 17.09 -1.85
CA GLU A 76 2.12 16.88 -0.52
C GLU A 76 1.70 15.51 0.05
N ALA A 77 0.42 15.13 -0.05
CA ALA A 77 -0.07 13.82 0.40
C ALA A 77 0.56 12.66 -0.39
N VAL A 78 0.65 12.77 -1.72
CA VAL A 78 1.31 11.78 -2.58
C VAL A 78 2.79 11.69 -2.25
N TYR A 79 3.48 12.82 -2.02
CA TYR A 79 4.89 12.84 -1.64
C TYR A 79 5.12 12.14 -0.29
N LEU A 80 4.31 12.49 0.72
CA LEU A 80 4.37 11.91 2.07
C LEU A 80 4.08 10.41 2.07
N ALA A 81 3.29 9.91 1.11
CA ALA A 81 3.01 8.47 0.97
C ALA A 81 4.04 7.73 0.10
N ALA A 82 4.40 8.28 -1.06
CA ALA A 82 5.23 7.61 -2.06
C ALA A 82 6.67 7.39 -1.61
N PHE A 83 7.27 8.38 -0.93
CA PHE A 83 8.66 8.27 -0.47
C PHE A 83 8.88 7.13 0.54
N PRO A 84 8.13 7.06 1.66
CA PRO A 84 8.28 5.94 2.59
C PRO A 84 7.78 4.62 1.98
N ALA A 85 6.79 4.64 1.07
CA ALA A 85 6.35 3.43 0.37
C ALA A 85 7.45 2.83 -0.52
N LEU A 86 8.13 3.67 -1.30
CA LEU A 86 9.28 3.27 -2.11
C LEU A 86 10.42 2.78 -1.22
N SER A 87 10.70 3.48 -0.13
CA SER A 87 11.75 3.10 0.84
C SER A 87 11.47 1.72 1.43
N ALA A 88 10.24 1.46 1.85
CA ALA A 88 9.80 0.17 2.38
C ALA A 88 9.88 -0.94 1.32
N THR A 89 9.53 -0.64 0.06
CA THR A 89 9.60 -1.60 -1.04
C THR A 89 11.04 -2.02 -1.33
N VAL A 90 11.95 -1.05 -1.42
CA VAL A 90 13.37 -1.29 -1.68
C VAL A 90 14.02 -2.03 -0.51
N SER A 91 13.79 -1.58 0.73
CA SER A 91 14.37 -2.21 1.92
C SER A 91 13.87 -3.64 2.09
N SER A 92 12.57 -3.87 1.95
CA SER A 92 11.99 -5.21 2.10
C SER A 92 12.44 -6.18 1.01
N ALA A 93 12.66 -5.72 -0.23
CA ALA A 93 13.26 -6.53 -1.28
C ALA A 93 14.69 -6.97 -0.91
N ILE A 94 15.51 -6.05 -0.42
CA ILE A 94 16.89 -6.35 -0.01
C ILE A 94 16.91 -7.34 1.17
N ILE A 95 16.12 -7.05 2.21
CA ILE A 95 16.06 -7.87 3.43
C ILE A 95 15.47 -9.25 3.10
N GLY A 96 14.39 -9.31 2.32
CA GLY A 96 13.76 -10.55 1.87
C GLY A 96 14.70 -11.42 1.06
N TYR A 97 15.51 -10.82 0.17
CA TYR A 97 16.56 -11.53 -0.57
C TYR A 97 17.64 -12.07 0.37
N GLY A 98 18.08 -11.28 1.35
CA GLY A 98 18.98 -11.67 2.43
C GLY A 98 18.51 -12.95 3.14
N PHE A 99 17.26 -12.93 3.65
CA PHE A 99 16.66 -14.09 4.31
C PHE A 99 16.41 -15.26 3.35
N ALA A 100 16.09 -15.04 2.08
CA ALA A 100 15.81 -16.12 1.15
C ALA A 100 17.07 -16.87 0.73
N ARG A 101 18.16 -16.15 0.44
CA ARG A 101 19.34 -16.72 -0.24
C ARG A 101 20.54 -17.00 0.64
N PHE A 102 20.76 -16.20 1.68
CA PHE A 102 21.99 -16.33 2.48
C PHE A 102 21.78 -17.21 3.71
N LYS A 103 22.86 -17.85 4.14
CA LYS A 103 22.98 -18.54 5.43
C LYS A 103 23.85 -17.65 6.33
N PHE A 104 23.34 -17.31 7.50
CA PHE A 104 24.06 -16.50 8.49
C PHE A 104 23.63 -16.93 9.90
N PRO A 105 24.47 -16.71 10.92
CA PRO A 105 24.13 -17.07 12.30
C PRO A 105 22.85 -16.36 12.75
N LEU A 106 22.05 -17.03 13.59
CA LEU A 106 20.79 -16.53 14.15
C LEU A 106 19.68 -16.20 13.13
N LYS A 107 19.82 -16.59 11.86
CA LYS A 107 18.83 -16.33 10.80
C LYS A 107 17.39 -16.63 11.22
N ASN A 108 17.14 -17.80 11.81
CA ASN A 108 15.79 -18.19 12.22
C ASN A 108 15.26 -17.34 13.37
N VAL A 109 16.13 -16.97 14.32
CA VAL A 109 15.77 -16.08 15.44
C VAL A 109 15.41 -14.69 14.91
N LEU A 110 16.25 -14.11 14.06
CA LEU A 110 16.01 -12.80 13.46
C LEU A 110 14.74 -12.79 12.59
N PHE A 111 14.49 -13.88 11.86
CA PHE A 111 13.27 -14.03 11.07
C PHE A 111 12.01 -14.07 11.95
N VAL A 112 12.05 -14.82 13.06
CA VAL A 112 10.94 -14.85 14.03
C VAL A 112 10.73 -13.49 14.70
N LEU A 113 11.80 -12.82 15.14
CA LEU A 113 11.71 -11.49 15.74
C LEU A 113 11.11 -10.46 14.77
N MET A 114 11.51 -10.50 13.50
CA MET A 114 10.91 -9.68 12.45
C MET A 114 9.41 -9.98 12.29
N LEU A 115 8.98 -11.25 12.31
CA LEU A 115 7.55 -11.57 12.25
C LEU A 115 6.78 -11.09 13.49
N MET A 116 7.40 -11.11 14.67
CA MET A 116 6.77 -10.62 15.90
C MET A 116 6.46 -9.13 15.82
N THR A 117 7.23 -8.31 15.09
CA THR A 117 6.93 -6.87 14.97
C THR A 117 5.60 -6.61 14.27
N PHE A 118 5.14 -7.52 13.42
CA PHE A 118 3.81 -7.46 12.80
C PHE A 118 2.66 -7.76 13.77
N ILE A 119 2.93 -8.56 14.82
CA ILE A 119 1.93 -8.97 15.81
C ILE A 119 1.69 -7.87 16.84
N VAL A 120 2.70 -7.06 17.13
CA VAL A 120 2.61 -5.98 18.11
C VAL A 120 1.63 -4.90 17.62
N PRO A 121 0.54 -4.62 18.36
CA PRO A 121 -0.40 -3.58 17.99
C PRO A 121 0.28 -2.20 17.92
N PRO A 122 0.12 -1.44 16.82
CA PRO A 122 0.78 -0.15 16.66
C PRO A 122 0.38 0.87 17.73
N GLN A 123 -0.81 0.75 18.31
CA GLN A 123 -1.29 1.62 19.39
C GLN A 123 -0.42 1.56 20.64
N ILE A 124 0.22 0.42 20.92
CA ILE A 124 1.08 0.23 22.09
C ILE A 124 2.46 0.88 21.86
N THR A 125 2.98 0.80 20.63
CA THR A 125 4.32 1.31 20.29
C THR A 125 4.32 2.79 19.92
N MET A 126 3.16 3.35 19.60
CA MET A 126 2.96 4.74 19.19
C MET A 126 3.52 5.77 20.17
N LEU A 127 3.17 5.70 21.47
CA LEU A 127 3.64 6.69 22.45
C LEU A 127 5.17 6.59 22.69
N PRO A 128 5.76 5.39 22.84
CA PRO A 128 7.22 5.23 22.85
C PRO A 128 7.90 5.78 21.59
N MET A 129 7.37 5.48 20.40
CA MET A 129 7.93 5.97 19.13
C MET A 129 7.85 7.48 19.00
N PHE A 130 6.73 8.08 19.40
CA PHE A 130 6.60 9.54 19.46
C PHE A 130 7.67 10.18 20.34
N ARG A 131 7.89 9.65 21.56
CA ARG A 131 8.95 10.16 22.45
C ARG A 131 10.33 10.00 21.84
N MET A 132 10.60 8.86 21.20
CA MET A 132 11.88 8.61 20.54
C MET A 132 12.10 9.58 19.37
N TYR A 133 11.09 9.82 18.54
CA TYR A 133 11.17 10.79 17.44
C TYR A 133 11.30 12.23 17.92
N SER A 134 10.69 12.57 19.06
CA SER A 134 10.89 13.86 19.71
C SER A 134 12.34 14.03 20.18
N GLN A 135 12.92 13.02 20.84
CA GLN A 135 14.31 13.04 21.29
C GLN A 135 15.33 13.11 20.15
N TYR A 136 14.99 12.53 18.99
CA TYR A 136 15.83 12.56 17.79
C TYR A 136 15.50 13.70 16.82
N GLU A 137 14.62 14.63 17.21
CA GLU A 137 14.23 15.79 16.39
C GLU A 137 13.72 15.39 14.98
N LEU A 138 12.98 14.27 14.91
CA LEU A 138 12.39 13.76 13.67
C LEU A 138 10.94 14.21 13.46
N LEU A 139 10.29 14.73 14.52
CA LEU A 139 8.93 15.29 14.43
C LEU A 139 8.89 16.50 13.49
N GLY A 140 7.73 16.73 12.89
CA GLY A 140 7.54 17.75 11.85
C GLY A 140 8.20 17.39 10.51
N SER A 141 8.70 16.16 10.34
CA SER A 141 9.44 15.74 9.14
C SER A 141 9.04 14.35 8.65
N ILE A 142 8.99 14.19 7.32
CA ILE A 142 8.78 12.90 6.65
C ILE A 142 9.82 11.84 7.06
N LYS A 143 10.97 12.26 7.61
CA LYS A 143 12.01 11.39 8.18
C LYS A 143 11.44 10.41 9.22
N SER A 144 10.44 10.81 10.00
CA SER A 144 9.74 9.96 10.97
C SER A 144 9.10 8.71 10.33
N PHE A 145 8.80 8.75 9.03
CA PHE A 145 8.29 7.61 8.27
C PHE A 145 9.34 6.94 7.38
N VAL A 146 10.22 7.75 6.76
CA VAL A 146 11.23 7.24 5.82
C VAL A 146 12.31 6.43 6.52
N TYR A 147 12.81 6.87 7.68
CA TYR A 147 13.89 6.14 8.36
C TYR A 147 13.46 4.74 8.84
N PRO A 148 12.31 4.57 9.51
CA PRO A 148 11.81 3.23 9.80
C PRO A 148 11.61 2.39 8.53
N ALA A 149 11.06 2.98 7.46
CA ALA A 149 10.84 2.28 6.19
C ALA A 149 12.15 1.75 5.57
N ILE A 150 13.22 2.56 5.55
CA ILE A 150 14.54 2.14 5.05
C ILE A 150 15.10 0.99 5.90
N LEU A 151 14.84 0.99 7.20
CA LEU A 151 15.31 -0.03 8.14
C LEU A 151 14.42 -1.30 8.18
N GLY A 152 13.43 -1.41 7.28
CA GLY A 152 12.50 -2.54 7.23
C GLY A 152 11.44 -2.53 8.33
N GLN A 153 11.30 -1.41 9.05
CA GLN A 153 10.35 -1.17 10.14
C GLN A 153 9.31 -0.10 9.76
N GLY A 154 9.07 0.11 8.46
CA GLY A 154 7.97 0.94 7.97
C GLY A 154 6.60 0.33 8.29
N LEU A 155 5.52 1.03 7.92
CA LEU A 155 4.16 0.52 8.11
C LEU A 155 4.04 -0.87 7.47
N ASN A 156 3.74 -1.88 8.29
CA ASN A 156 3.65 -3.28 7.88
C ASN A 156 4.91 -3.84 7.21
N GLY A 157 6.10 -3.31 7.52
CA GLY A 157 7.37 -3.69 6.89
C GLY A 157 7.68 -5.19 6.92
N ALA A 158 7.38 -5.86 8.04
CA ALA A 158 7.57 -7.30 8.20
C ALA A 158 6.76 -8.14 7.19
N LEU A 159 5.54 -7.70 6.85
CA LEU A 159 4.71 -8.36 5.83
C LEU A 159 5.32 -8.22 4.44
N PHE A 160 5.88 -7.05 4.11
CA PHE A 160 6.56 -6.84 2.83
C PHE A 160 7.84 -7.67 2.71
N ILE A 161 8.63 -7.75 3.78
CA ILE A 161 9.81 -8.62 3.83
C ILE A 161 9.38 -10.07 3.62
N LEU A 162 8.28 -10.50 4.24
CA LEU A 162 7.75 -11.86 4.08
C LEU A 162 7.31 -12.14 2.63
N ILE A 163 6.63 -11.22 1.97
CA ILE A 163 6.22 -11.36 0.56
C ILE A 163 7.47 -11.59 -0.32
N PHE A 164 8.48 -10.73 -0.19
CA PHE A 164 9.72 -10.89 -0.96
C PHE A 164 10.47 -12.17 -0.61
N TYR A 165 10.57 -12.51 0.68
CA TYR A 165 11.17 -13.75 1.13
C TYR A 165 10.52 -14.99 0.49
N GLN A 166 9.18 -15.07 0.51
CA GLN A 166 8.47 -16.20 -0.07
C GLN A 166 8.64 -16.24 -1.59
N PHE A 167 8.51 -15.09 -2.25
CA PHE A 167 8.69 -14.99 -3.70
C PHE A 167 10.09 -15.45 -4.14
N PHE A 168 11.14 -14.92 -3.51
CA PHE A 168 12.52 -15.27 -3.87
C PHE A 168 12.87 -16.74 -3.59
N ARG A 169 12.19 -17.39 -2.64
CA ARG A 169 12.36 -18.83 -2.39
C ARG A 169 11.77 -19.72 -3.48
N MET A 170 10.80 -19.22 -4.26
CA MET A 170 10.21 -19.96 -5.37
C MET A 170 11.14 -20.00 -6.60
N ILE A 171 12.09 -19.06 -6.69
CA ILE A 171 13.03 -19.01 -7.80
C ILE A 171 14.06 -20.17 -7.66
N PRO A 172 14.31 -20.96 -8.72
CA PRO A 172 15.28 -22.06 -8.67
C PRO A 172 16.68 -21.59 -8.32
N LYS A 173 17.39 -22.33 -7.45
CA LYS A 173 18.79 -22.02 -7.06
C LYS A 173 19.79 -22.17 -8.20
N SER A 174 19.46 -22.94 -9.23
CA SER A 174 20.32 -23.12 -10.40
C SER A 174 20.65 -21.81 -11.11
N LEU A 175 19.77 -20.79 -11.02
CA LEU A 175 20.02 -19.45 -11.54
C LEU A 175 21.11 -18.70 -10.76
N ASP A 176 21.19 -18.92 -9.43
CA ASP A 176 22.27 -18.38 -8.61
C ASP A 176 23.60 -19.02 -8.98
N GLU A 177 23.60 -20.36 -9.11
CA GLU A 177 24.78 -21.17 -9.40
C GLU A 177 25.33 -20.86 -10.80
N SER A 178 24.48 -20.78 -11.82
CA SER A 178 24.91 -20.44 -13.18
C SER A 178 25.51 -19.04 -13.26
N ALA A 179 24.88 -18.06 -12.62
CA ALA A 179 25.39 -16.69 -12.62
C ALA A 179 26.72 -16.57 -11.85
N GLN A 180 26.91 -17.34 -10.77
CA GLN A 180 28.17 -17.39 -10.03
C GLN A 180 29.29 -18.05 -10.84
N LEU A 181 28.98 -19.08 -11.65
CA LEU A 181 29.94 -19.65 -12.61
C LEU A 181 30.38 -18.63 -13.66
N ASP A 182 29.48 -17.72 -14.07
CA ASP A 182 29.78 -16.56 -14.93
C ASP A 182 30.48 -15.40 -14.19
N GLY A 183 30.89 -15.60 -12.93
CA GLY A 183 31.59 -14.60 -12.12
C GLY A 183 30.71 -13.46 -11.58
N ALA A 184 29.39 -13.63 -11.55
CA ALA A 184 28.50 -12.61 -10.99
C ALA A 184 28.56 -12.59 -9.45
N THR A 185 28.73 -11.40 -8.88
CA THR A 185 28.61 -11.20 -7.43
C THR A 185 27.15 -11.36 -6.97
N PRO A 186 26.90 -11.69 -5.70
CA PRO A 186 25.53 -11.86 -5.20
C PRO A 186 24.64 -10.61 -5.36
N PHE A 187 25.24 -9.42 -5.32
CA PHE A 187 24.54 -8.16 -5.59
C PHE A 187 24.19 -8.01 -7.08
N LYS A 188 25.11 -8.39 -7.98
CA LYS A 188 24.84 -8.41 -9.43
C LYS A 188 23.71 -9.39 -9.75
N VAL A 189 23.73 -10.58 -9.13
CA VAL A 189 22.66 -11.58 -9.22
C VAL A 189 21.32 -11.00 -8.75
N PHE A 190 21.29 -10.33 -7.59
CA PHE A 190 20.10 -9.66 -7.08
C PHE A 190 19.50 -8.67 -8.09
N VAL A 191 20.31 -7.73 -8.58
CA VAL A 191 19.84 -6.65 -9.46
C VAL A 191 19.48 -7.16 -10.86
N LYS A 192 20.25 -8.11 -11.41
CA LYS A 192 20.08 -8.57 -12.81
C LYS A 192 19.11 -9.73 -12.98
N ILE A 193 18.87 -10.53 -11.93
CA ILE A 193 18.02 -11.73 -12.00
C ILE A 193 16.80 -11.57 -11.09
N TYR A 194 17.00 -11.29 -9.81
CA TYR A 194 15.89 -11.28 -8.84
C TYR A 194 14.94 -10.12 -9.02
N ILE A 195 15.47 -8.90 -9.18
CA ILE A 195 14.64 -7.70 -9.33
C ILE A 195 13.74 -7.77 -10.58
N PRO A 196 14.22 -8.12 -11.79
CA PRO A 196 13.36 -8.25 -12.96
C PRO A 196 12.28 -9.33 -12.81
N LEU A 197 12.62 -10.47 -12.21
CA LEU A 197 11.64 -11.53 -11.93
C LEU A 197 10.60 -11.08 -10.89
N ALA A 198 11.01 -10.24 -9.94
CA ALA A 198 10.17 -9.75 -8.86
C ALA A 198 9.30 -8.53 -9.21
N ILE A 199 9.27 -8.05 -10.46
CA ILE A 199 8.44 -6.91 -10.86
C ILE A 199 6.98 -7.04 -10.37
N PRO A 200 6.30 -8.19 -10.50
CA PRO A 200 4.94 -8.34 -9.97
C PRO A 200 4.86 -8.12 -8.45
N SER A 201 5.81 -8.70 -7.70
CA SER A 201 5.91 -8.53 -6.24
C SER A 201 6.26 -7.10 -5.83
N ILE A 202 7.12 -6.43 -6.59
CA ILE A 202 7.48 -5.01 -6.38
C ILE A 202 6.24 -4.12 -6.54
N ILE A 203 5.44 -4.34 -7.59
CA ILE A 203 4.20 -3.58 -7.82
C ILE A 203 3.23 -3.79 -6.65
N ILE A 204 3.04 -5.05 -6.23
CA ILE A 204 2.14 -5.39 -5.12
C ILE A 204 2.59 -4.72 -3.82
N VAL A 205 3.87 -4.86 -3.46
CA VAL A 205 4.41 -4.28 -2.22
C VAL A 205 4.35 -2.76 -2.26
N PHE A 206 4.74 -2.14 -3.38
CA PHE A 206 4.68 -0.68 -3.51
C PHE A 206 3.24 -0.17 -3.38
N LEU A 207 2.28 -0.81 -4.06
CA LEU A 207 0.87 -0.39 -4.03
C LEU A 207 0.28 -0.51 -2.62
N PHE A 208 0.48 -1.63 -1.93
CA PHE A 208 -0.01 -1.79 -0.56
C PHE A 208 0.66 -0.79 0.39
N SER A 209 1.97 -0.61 0.27
CA SER A 209 2.71 0.35 1.09
C SER A 209 2.22 1.78 0.86
N PHE A 210 2.03 2.17 -0.41
CA PHE A 210 1.49 3.47 -0.79
C PHE A 210 0.09 3.68 -0.21
N VAL A 211 -0.81 2.73 -0.39
CA VAL A 211 -2.18 2.81 0.15
C VAL A 211 -2.17 2.95 1.67
N TRP A 212 -1.31 2.22 2.38
CA TRP A 212 -1.22 2.34 3.83
C TRP A 212 -0.68 3.69 4.30
N TYR A 213 0.39 4.20 3.68
CA TYR A 213 0.87 5.54 4.02
C TYR A 213 -0.12 6.65 3.61
N TYR A 214 -0.78 6.51 2.46
CA TYR A 214 -1.77 7.49 1.98
C TYR A 214 -3.00 7.58 2.87
N ASN A 215 -3.43 6.44 3.45
CA ASN A 215 -4.57 6.41 4.37
C ASN A 215 -4.19 6.65 5.84
N GLU A 216 -2.89 6.77 6.17
CA GLU A 216 -2.43 6.98 7.54
C GLU A 216 -2.68 8.43 7.97
N THR A 217 -3.78 8.63 8.71
CA THR A 217 -4.17 9.96 9.22
C THR A 217 -3.69 10.19 10.65
N TYR A 218 -3.64 9.13 11.46
CA TYR A 218 -3.42 9.23 12.89
C TYR A 218 -1.95 9.53 13.21
N LEU A 219 -1.04 8.68 12.73
CA LEU A 219 0.40 8.84 12.94
C LEU A 219 0.92 10.08 12.22
N SER A 220 0.38 10.39 11.04
CA SER A 220 0.74 11.60 10.29
C SER A 220 0.37 12.85 11.08
N GLY A 221 -0.82 12.90 11.68
CA GLY A 221 -1.24 13.99 12.55
C GLY A 221 -0.44 14.09 13.86
N LEU A 222 0.23 13.01 14.28
CA LEU A 222 1.08 13.01 15.46
C LEU A 222 2.55 13.36 15.16
N TYR A 223 3.08 12.89 14.02
CA TYR A 223 4.50 12.99 13.68
C TYR A 223 4.85 14.17 12.78
N LEU A 224 3.90 14.70 12.01
CA LEU A 224 4.14 15.75 11.01
C LEU A 224 3.55 17.12 11.42
N ARG A 225 2.93 17.22 12.59
CA ARG A 225 2.45 18.49 13.14
C ARG A 225 3.55 19.28 13.84
#